data_AF-A0A8S8Z363-F1
#
_entry.id   AF-A0A8S8Z363-F1
#
_cell.length_a   1.000
_cell.length_b   1.000
_cell.length_c   1.000
_cell.angle_alpha   90.00
_cell.angle_beta   90.00
_cell.angle_gamma   90.00
#
_symmetry.space_group_name_H-M   'P 1'
#
loop_
_entity.id
_entity.type
_entity.pdbx_description
1 polymer ?
#
loop_
_entity_poly.entity_id
_entity_poly.type
_entity_poly.pdbx_seq_one_letter_code
_entity_poly.pdbx_strand_id
1 'polypeptide(L)'
;MSSIPRTGDEKLTESVLEVEGLRVHFDTLDGPIEALHSVDLKVDEGQIMGLVGESGCGKSVTSLVSIGLATCEVDEGSVRYQGEELLFKDSISDSRIQLASGRITAFGIMALIFSFFATILVEPNLFSSLFVLFLFITIVSWLVGFGAKTEFRKHQKFMRWVRGNEISMIFQEPMSALNPLYTVEKQISEVMRTHDRLVDAETPQHIRILQALVSPFSFFARAIRLSPYASSAAIGIFAFVTTAHVLGRAQEAEPLAFILVIALPIISSVFSSEERRSSLLMTTIPHLPIGVASSIVVYLMLWMPFSALLGMVVISTLLALPVVIMLDYLKLDPAHTRQVIGILEDVKIPNPEAVVKMYPHELSGGMRQRVMIAMMMACEPKLLIADEPTTASMSPSRPRYSS
;
A
#
# COMPACT_ATOMS: atom_id res chain seq x y z
N MET A 1 7.61 -7.74 24.53
CA MET A 1 7.82 -8.98 25.33
C MET A 1 6.48 -9.67 25.53
N SER A 2 6.06 -10.51 24.57
CA SER A 2 4.89 -11.38 24.74
C SER A 2 5.28 -12.80 24.36
N SER A 3 5.76 -13.54 25.35
CA SER A 3 6.02 -14.97 25.25
C SER A 3 4.71 -15.72 25.05
N ILE A 4 4.59 -16.42 23.92
CA ILE A 4 3.60 -17.48 23.70
C ILE A 4 3.91 -18.63 24.69
N PRO A 5 2.91 -19.37 25.21
CA PRO A 5 3.16 -20.45 26.17
C PRO A 5 3.84 -21.60 25.44
N ARG A 6 5.06 -21.95 25.85
CA ARG A 6 5.69 -23.23 25.49
C ARG A 6 4.98 -24.33 26.27
N THR A 7 4.03 -25.01 25.65
CA THR A 7 3.48 -26.25 26.17
C THR A 7 4.40 -27.41 25.79
N GLY A 8 5.01 -28.04 26.79
CA GLY A 8 5.53 -29.40 26.71
C GLY A 8 6.99 -29.55 26.26
N ASP A 9 7.82 -30.11 27.14
CA ASP A 9 9.07 -30.78 26.79
C ASP A 9 8.80 -31.89 25.76
N GLU A 10 9.23 -31.73 24.52
CA GLU A 10 9.52 -32.86 23.62
C GLU A 10 10.45 -32.41 22.48
N LYS A 11 11.69 -32.92 22.52
CA LYS A 11 12.73 -33.03 21.46
C LYS A 11 12.96 -31.86 20.50
N LEU A 12 14.24 -31.47 20.38
CA LEU A 12 14.82 -30.80 19.22
C LEU A 12 14.32 -31.44 17.91
N THR A 13 13.30 -30.88 17.29
CA THR A 13 12.97 -31.18 15.90
C THR A 13 14.04 -30.52 15.04
N GLU A 14 14.95 -31.32 14.49
CA GLU A 14 15.93 -30.90 13.47
C GLU A 14 15.24 -30.41 12.18
N SER A 15 13.94 -30.72 12.02
CA SER A 15 13.10 -30.29 10.92
C SER A 15 12.50 -28.91 11.11
N VAL A 16 12.71 -28.07 10.09
CA VAL A 16 12.12 -26.73 9.98
C VAL A 16 10.73 -26.79 9.35
N LEU A 17 10.54 -27.60 8.30
CA LEU A 17 9.26 -27.80 7.62
C LEU A 17 8.99 -29.29 7.43
N GLU A 18 7.77 -29.72 7.78
CA GLU A 18 7.26 -31.06 7.53
C GLU A 18 5.90 -30.98 6.83
N VAL A 19 5.76 -31.69 5.72
CA VAL A 19 4.50 -31.89 5.01
C VAL A 19 4.26 -33.39 5.01
N GLU A 20 3.08 -33.82 5.46
CA GLU A 20 2.71 -35.23 5.52
C GLU A 20 1.34 -35.45 4.90
N GLY A 21 1.27 -36.42 3.97
CA GLY A 21 0.02 -36.90 3.37
C GLY A 21 -0.83 -35.82 2.71
N LEU A 22 -0.22 -34.75 2.19
CA LEU A 22 -0.94 -33.57 1.71
C LEU A 22 -1.75 -33.90 0.44
N ARG A 23 -3.08 -33.78 0.54
CA ARG A 23 -4.03 -33.91 -0.58
C ARG A 23 -4.80 -32.61 -0.77
N VAL A 24 -4.90 -32.18 -2.02
CA VAL A 24 -5.49 -30.89 -2.37
C VAL A 24 -6.28 -31.05 -3.66
N HIS A 25 -7.48 -30.49 -3.70
CA HIS A 25 -8.28 -30.38 -4.91
C HIS A 25 -8.59 -28.91 -5.25
N PHE A 26 -8.92 -28.69 -6.52
CA PHE A 26 -9.50 -27.44 -6.99
C PHE A 26 -10.94 -27.66 -7.39
N ASP A 27 -11.83 -26.83 -6.89
CA ASP A 27 -13.19 -26.74 -7.41
C ASP A 27 -13.19 -26.10 -8.78
N THR A 28 -13.56 -26.87 -9.80
CA THR A 28 -13.76 -26.38 -11.16
C THR A 28 -15.22 -26.53 -11.59
N LEU A 29 -15.61 -25.84 -12.66
CA LEU A 29 -16.97 -25.94 -13.21
C LEU A 29 -17.31 -27.38 -13.68
N ASP A 30 -16.29 -28.15 -14.06
CA ASP A 30 -16.43 -29.53 -14.52
C ASP A 30 -16.34 -30.56 -13.37
N GLY A 31 -16.23 -30.08 -12.12
CA GLY A 31 -16.09 -30.88 -10.91
C GLY A 31 -14.75 -30.67 -10.19
N PRO A 32 -14.56 -31.32 -9.03
CA PRO A 32 -13.30 -31.23 -8.29
C PRO A 32 -12.18 -31.95 -9.05
N ILE A 33 -11.06 -31.26 -9.24
CA ILE A 33 -9.84 -31.84 -9.82
C ILE A 33 -8.80 -31.94 -8.72
N GLU A 34 -8.38 -33.16 -8.38
CA GLU A 34 -7.30 -33.40 -7.43
C GLU A 34 -5.97 -32.95 -8.04
N ALA A 35 -5.28 -32.03 -7.37
CA ALA A 35 -4.03 -31.45 -7.85
C ALA A 35 -2.80 -32.01 -7.14
N LEU A 36 -2.94 -32.46 -5.89
CA LEU A 36 -1.86 -33.09 -5.13
C LEU A 36 -2.33 -34.44 -4.60
N HIS A 37 -1.56 -35.48 -4.91
CA HIS A 37 -1.81 -36.85 -4.46
C HIS A 37 -0.87 -37.22 -3.31
N SER A 38 -1.26 -36.93 -2.07
CA SER A 38 -0.55 -37.37 -0.86
C SER A 38 0.95 -37.05 -0.87
N VAL A 39 1.30 -35.78 -0.81
CA VAL A 39 2.69 -35.32 -0.83
C VAL A 39 3.31 -35.35 0.57
N ASP A 40 4.48 -35.96 0.67
CA ASP A 40 5.33 -35.96 1.86
C ASP A 40 6.63 -35.19 1.58
N LEU A 41 7.00 -34.25 2.45
CA LEU A 41 8.19 -33.41 2.32
C LEU A 41 8.77 -33.12 3.70
N LYS A 42 10.10 -33.14 3.83
CA LYS A 42 10.78 -32.76 5.06
C LYS A 42 12.02 -31.91 4.74
N VAL A 43 12.14 -30.78 5.41
CA VAL A 43 13.28 -29.86 5.28
C VAL A 43 13.87 -29.61 6.66
N ASP A 44 15.14 -29.99 6.83
CA ASP A 44 15.91 -29.80 8.06
C ASP A 44 16.68 -28.47 8.05
N GLU A 45 17.15 -28.04 9.22
CA GLU A 45 17.90 -26.78 9.34
C GLU A 45 19.17 -26.78 8.49
N GLY A 46 19.38 -25.71 7.72
CA GLY A 46 20.51 -25.57 6.79
C GLY A 46 20.41 -26.43 5.52
N GLN A 47 19.33 -27.20 5.35
CA GLN A 47 19.11 -28.00 4.16
C GLN A 47 18.53 -27.14 3.03
N ILE A 48 18.98 -27.40 1.79
CA ILE A 48 18.34 -26.91 0.58
C ILE A 48 17.62 -28.08 -0.08
N MET A 49 16.31 -27.98 -0.23
CA MET A 49 15.50 -28.99 -0.91
C MET A 49 14.98 -28.43 -2.25
N GLY A 50 15.22 -29.17 -3.33
CA GLY A 50 14.70 -28.84 -4.66
C GLY A 50 13.50 -29.73 -4.99
N LEU A 51 12.35 -29.12 -5.26
CA LEU A 51 11.18 -29.82 -5.78
C LEU A 51 11.19 -29.76 -7.31
N VAL A 52 11.28 -30.91 -7.97
CA VAL A 52 11.40 -31.02 -9.43
C VAL A 52 10.27 -31.89 -9.98
N GLY A 53 9.75 -31.51 -11.15
CA GLY A 53 8.69 -32.25 -11.84
C GLY A 53 8.19 -31.49 -13.06
N GLU A 54 7.39 -32.15 -13.90
CA GLU A 54 6.83 -31.57 -15.12
C GLU A 54 5.96 -30.33 -14.84
N SER A 55 5.77 -29.47 -15.85
CA SER A 55 4.86 -28.32 -15.70
C SER A 55 3.46 -28.82 -15.37
N GLY A 56 2.83 -28.25 -14.35
CA GLY A 56 1.50 -28.66 -13.88
C GLY A 56 1.48 -29.82 -12.87
N CYS A 57 2.62 -30.42 -12.49
CA CYS A 57 2.64 -31.50 -11.48
C CYS A 57 2.41 -31.05 -10.03
N GLY A 58 2.01 -29.79 -9.80
CA GLY A 58 1.68 -29.27 -8.48
C GLY A 58 2.83 -28.62 -7.68
N LYS A 59 4.02 -28.38 -8.25
CA LYS A 59 5.16 -27.77 -7.52
C LYS A 59 4.81 -26.46 -6.80
N SER A 60 4.31 -25.48 -7.55
CA SER A 60 3.89 -24.18 -7.02
C SER A 60 2.69 -24.31 -6.08
N VAL A 61 1.80 -25.27 -6.34
CA VAL A 61 0.65 -25.56 -5.45
C VAL A 61 1.16 -26.07 -4.10
N THR A 62 2.07 -27.04 -4.07
CA THR A 62 2.70 -27.54 -2.83
C THR A 62 3.34 -26.40 -2.04
N SER A 63 4.10 -25.54 -2.73
CA SER A 63 4.74 -24.35 -2.14
C SER A 63 3.70 -23.40 -1.50
N LEU A 64 2.69 -22.98 -2.27
CA LEU A 64 1.64 -22.05 -1.82
C LEU A 64 0.78 -22.63 -0.69
N VAL A 65 0.45 -23.92 -0.76
CA VAL A 65 -0.33 -24.62 0.28
C VAL A 65 0.48 -24.71 1.57
N SER A 66 1.79 -25.00 1.48
CA SER A 66 2.67 -25.14 2.65
C SER A 66 2.72 -23.87 3.50
N ILE A 67 2.52 -22.69 2.90
CA ILE A 67 2.47 -21.41 3.62
C ILE A 67 1.03 -20.86 3.76
N GLY A 68 0.03 -21.60 3.27
CA GLY A 68 -1.39 -21.23 3.30
C GLY A 68 -1.75 -20.01 2.43
N LEU A 69 -1.02 -19.76 1.35
CA LEU A 69 -1.34 -18.74 0.34
C LEU A 69 -2.18 -19.29 -0.82
N ALA A 70 -2.37 -20.61 -0.89
CA ALA A 70 -3.17 -21.21 -1.94
C ALA A 70 -4.67 -20.89 -1.78
N THR A 71 -5.38 -20.81 -2.90
CA THR A 71 -6.82 -20.55 -2.98
C THR A 71 -7.66 -21.83 -3.08
N CYS A 72 -7.06 -22.99 -2.82
CA CYS A 72 -7.69 -24.31 -2.90
C CYS A 72 -8.07 -24.84 -1.51
N GLU A 73 -8.93 -25.85 -1.49
CA GLU A 73 -9.27 -26.57 -0.28
C GLU A 73 -8.26 -27.71 -0.05
N VAL A 74 -7.84 -27.85 1.21
CA VAL A 74 -6.96 -28.95 1.62
C VAL A 74 -7.84 -30.03 2.23
N ASP A 75 -7.90 -31.18 1.57
CA ASP A 75 -8.74 -32.31 1.98
C ASP A 75 -8.13 -33.02 3.20
N GLU A 76 -6.87 -33.37 3.08
CA GLU A 76 -6.14 -34.20 4.04
C GLU A 76 -4.67 -33.81 4.12
N GLY A 77 -4.03 -34.28 5.18
CA GLY A 77 -2.62 -34.02 5.48
C GLY A 77 -2.40 -32.99 6.58
N SER A 78 -1.12 -32.72 6.83
CA SER A 78 -0.63 -31.71 7.77
C SER A 78 0.58 -31.00 7.20
N VAL A 79 0.70 -29.71 7.53
CA VAL A 79 1.91 -28.93 7.27
C VAL A 79 2.36 -28.33 8.58
N ARG A 80 3.54 -28.71 9.06
CA ARG A 80 4.10 -28.25 10.33
C ARG A 80 5.37 -27.44 10.11
N TYR A 81 5.48 -26.33 10.82
CA TYR A 81 6.67 -25.50 10.89
C TYR A 81 7.21 -25.52 12.31
N GLN A 82 8.43 -26.03 12.52
CA GLN A 82 9.01 -26.24 13.85
C GLN A 82 8.05 -26.96 14.82
N GLY A 83 7.31 -27.96 14.31
CA GLY A 83 6.31 -28.72 15.07
C GLY A 83 4.92 -28.09 15.18
N GLU A 84 4.75 -26.81 14.82
CA GLU A 84 3.46 -26.09 14.88
C GLU A 84 2.66 -26.25 13.58
N GLU A 85 1.38 -26.59 13.69
CA GLU A 85 0.50 -26.81 12.53
C GLU A 85 0.13 -25.50 11.82
N LEU A 86 0.42 -25.42 10.52
CA LEU A 86 0.11 -24.29 9.65
C LEU A 86 -1.27 -24.40 8.97
N LEU A 87 -1.84 -25.61 8.86
CA LEU A 87 -3.16 -25.80 8.29
C LEU A 87 -4.25 -25.70 9.37
N PHE A 88 -5.26 -24.87 9.12
CA PHE A 88 -6.41 -24.79 10.00
C PHE A 88 -7.46 -25.83 9.63
N LYS A 89 -7.84 -26.68 10.58
CA LYS A 89 -9.00 -27.58 10.45
C LYS A 89 -10.13 -27.08 11.34
N ASP A 90 -11.26 -26.75 10.73
CA ASP A 90 -12.46 -26.37 11.47
C ASP A 90 -12.95 -27.56 12.33
N SER A 91 -13.19 -27.31 13.61
CA SER A 91 -13.93 -28.25 14.43
C SER A 91 -15.35 -28.39 13.85
N ILE A 92 -15.82 -29.63 13.68
CA ILE A 92 -17.18 -29.94 13.23
C ILE A 92 -18.24 -29.24 14.12
N SER A 93 -17.94 -29.04 15.40
CA SER A 93 -18.83 -28.33 16.32
C SER A 93 -18.89 -26.84 16.00
N ASP A 94 -17.74 -26.19 15.83
CA ASP A 94 -17.65 -24.76 15.59
C ASP A 94 -18.27 -24.38 14.23
N SER A 95 -18.06 -25.19 13.19
CA SER A 95 -18.66 -24.96 11.88
C SER A 95 -20.19 -25.05 11.92
N ARG A 96 -20.76 -26.03 12.65
CA ARG A 96 -22.21 -26.13 12.87
C ARG A 96 -22.76 -24.94 13.64
N ILE A 97 -22.07 -24.50 14.70
CA ILE A 97 -22.47 -23.33 15.49
C ILE A 97 -22.44 -22.08 14.62
N GLN A 98 -21.41 -21.89 13.80
CA GLN A 98 -21.31 -20.74 12.89
C GLN A 98 -22.42 -20.73 11.84
N LEU A 99 -22.74 -21.88 11.24
CA LEU A 99 -23.83 -21.99 10.26
C LEU A 99 -25.19 -21.71 10.90
N ALA A 100 -25.46 -22.28 12.08
CA ALA A 100 -26.70 -22.05 12.80
C ALA A 100 -26.84 -20.58 13.23
N SER A 101 -25.79 -20.03 13.86
CA SER A 101 -25.71 -18.62 14.26
C SER A 101 -25.88 -17.69 13.06
N GLY A 102 -25.23 -17.98 11.93
CA GLY A 102 -25.33 -17.17 10.72
C GLY A 102 -26.76 -17.11 10.18
N ARG A 103 -27.45 -18.25 10.13
CA ARG A 103 -28.87 -18.33 9.72
C ARG A 103 -29.80 -17.58 10.67
N ILE A 104 -29.61 -17.74 11.98
CA ILE A 104 -30.39 -17.03 13.00
C ILE A 104 -30.15 -15.52 12.90
N THR A 105 -28.90 -15.09 12.73
CA THR A 105 -28.54 -13.67 12.57
C THR A 105 -29.18 -13.08 11.31
N ALA A 106 -29.12 -13.78 10.18
CA ALA A 106 -29.74 -13.34 8.93
C ALA A 106 -31.28 -13.22 9.05
N PHE A 107 -31.93 -14.22 9.65
CA PHE A 107 -33.37 -14.17 9.91
C PHE A 107 -33.73 -13.03 10.89
N GLY A 108 -32.92 -12.84 11.94
CA GLY A 108 -33.08 -11.78 12.92
C GLY A 108 -32.98 -10.38 12.28
N ILE A 109 -32.02 -10.17 11.37
CA ILE A 109 -31.90 -8.92 10.60
C ILE A 109 -33.13 -8.69 9.71
N MET A 110 -33.61 -9.72 9.02
CA MET A 110 -34.85 -9.61 8.22
C MET A 110 -36.06 -9.24 9.08
N ALA A 111 -36.20 -9.89 10.24
CA ALA A 111 -37.28 -9.61 11.19
C ALA A 111 -37.16 -8.20 11.81
N LEU A 112 -35.94 -7.71 12.04
CA LEU A 112 -35.67 -6.33 12.48
C LEU A 112 -36.14 -5.31 11.45
N ILE A 113 -35.78 -5.50 10.17
CA ILE A 113 -36.20 -4.62 9.09
C ILE A 113 -37.73 -4.60 8.99
N PHE A 114 -38.36 -5.77 9.00
CA PHE A 114 -39.82 -5.88 8.96
C PHE A 114 -40.48 -5.19 10.15
N SER A 115 -40.00 -5.43 11.37
CA SER A 115 -40.55 -4.84 12.60
C SER A 115 -40.38 -3.33 12.62
N PHE A 116 -39.27 -2.81 12.09
CA PHE A 116 -39.05 -1.37 11.95
C PHE A 116 -40.12 -0.72 11.06
N PHE A 117 -40.36 -1.27 9.86
CA PHE A 117 -41.39 -0.76 8.96
C PHE A 117 -42.79 -0.92 9.55
N ALA A 118 -43.10 -2.07 10.16
CA ALA A 118 -44.39 -2.32 10.76
C ALA A 118 -44.69 -1.39 11.97
N THR A 119 -43.66 -0.94 12.69
CA THR A 119 -43.78 0.09 13.74
C THR A 119 -44.23 1.43 13.18
N ILE A 120 -43.78 1.77 11.96
CA ILE A 120 -44.15 3.02 11.28
C ILE A 120 -45.53 2.94 10.62
N LEU A 121 -45.86 1.79 10.00
CA LEU A 121 -47.04 1.67 9.13
C LEU A 121 -48.31 1.12 9.81
N VAL A 122 -48.20 0.33 10.88
CA VAL A 122 -49.33 -0.46 11.40
C VAL A 122 -49.65 -0.12 12.86
N GLU A 123 -48.88 -0.65 13.81
CA GLU A 123 -49.11 -0.49 15.26
C GLU A 123 -47.80 -0.25 16.02
N PRO A 124 -47.57 0.97 16.54
CA PRO A 124 -46.26 1.33 17.11
C PRO A 124 -45.84 0.47 18.32
N ASN A 125 -46.75 0.18 19.24
CA ASN A 125 -46.40 -0.43 20.53
C ASN A 125 -46.02 -1.92 20.41
N LEU A 126 -46.77 -2.68 19.60
CA LEU A 126 -46.52 -4.10 19.39
C LEU A 126 -45.21 -4.33 18.62
N PHE A 127 -45.03 -3.62 17.51
CA PHE A 127 -43.86 -3.80 16.64
C PHE A 127 -42.58 -3.21 17.22
N SER A 128 -42.66 -2.18 18.08
CA SER A 128 -41.50 -1.72 18.85
C SER A 128 -40.98 -2.80 19.80
N SER A 129 -41.88 -3.52 20.49
CA SER A 129 -41.50 -4.63 21.38
C SER A 129 -40.87 -5.80 20.61
N LEU A 130 -41.44 -6.15 19.46
CA LEU A 130 -40.88 -7.17 18.56
C LEU A 130 -39.51 -6.76 17.99
N PHE A 131 -39.34 -5.48 17.63
CA PHE A 131 -38.06 -4.96 17.17
C PHE A 131 -36.96 -5.16 18.23
N VAL A 132 -37.24 -4.82 19.49
CA VAL A 132 -36.28 -5.01 20.60
C VAL A 132 -35.98 -6.50 20.83
N LEU A 133 -36.99 -7.37 20.75
CA LEU A 133 -36.79 -8.82 20.87
C LEU A 133 -35.89 -9.37 19.76
N PHE A 134 -36.15 -9.04 18.50
CA PHE A 134 -35.34 -9.48 17.37
C PHE A 134 -33.93 -8.89 17.41
N LEU A 135 -33.77 -7.66 17.94
CA LEU A 135 -32.47 -7.04 18.17
C LEU A 135 -31.66 -7.88 19.16
N PHE A 136 -32.27 -8.23 20.29
CA PHE A 136 -31.64 -9.05 21.31
C PHE A 136 -31.23 -10.43 20.77
N ILE A 137 -32.13 -11.13 20.08
CA ILE A 137 -31.84 -12.45 19.48
C ILE A 137 -30.68 -12.35 18.47
N THR A 138 -30.69 -11.31 17.62
CA THR A 138 -29.64 -11.09 16.62
C THR A 138 -28.28 -10.85 17.29
N ILE A 139 -28.23 -10.03 18.35
CA ILE A 139 -27.00 -9.74 19.09
C ILE A 139 -26.47 -11.00 19.78
N VAL A 140 -27.34 -11.75 20.48
CA VAL A 140 -26.93 -12.98 21.18
C VAL A 140 -26.43 -14.02 20.18
N SER A 141 -27.17 -14.24 19.09
CA SER A 141 -26.74 -15.14 18.03
C SER A 141 -25.39 -14.71 17.47
N TRP A 142 -25.22 -13.45 17.13
CA TRP A 142 -23.96 -12.92 16.60
C TRP A 142 -22.79 -13.12 17.58
N LEU A 143 -23.00 -12.90 18.88
CA LEU A 143 -21.97 -13.13 19.91
C LEU A 143 -21.56 -14.61 19.99
N VAL A 144 -22.51 -15.54 19.90
CA VAL A 144 -22.23 -16.98 19.87
C VAL A 144 -21.40 -17.34 18.63
N GLY A 145 -21.81 -16.90 17.44
CA GLY A 145 -21.05 -17.12 16.21
C GLY A 145 -19.67 -16.44 16.23
N PHE A 146 -19.56 -15.28 16.88
CA PHE A 146 -18.28 -14.60 17.08
C PHE A 146 -17.37 -15.40 18.01
N GLY A 147 -17.89 -15.99 19.09
CA GLY A 147 -17.15 -16.85 20.01
C GLY A 147 -16.59 -18.10 19.32
N ALA A 148 -17.40 -18.74 18.47
CA ALA A 148 -17.01 -19.93 17.71
C ALA A 148 -15.86 -19.70 16.71
N LYS A 149 -15.55 -18.44 16.34
CA LYS A 149 -14.40 -18.09 15.48
C LYS A 149 -13.11 -17.79 16.25
N THR A 150 -13.07 -18.04 17.56
CA THR A 150 -11.91 -17.65 18.38
C THR A 150 -10.63 -18.37 17.98
N GLU A 151 -10.68 -19.69 17.78
CA GLU A 151 -9.51 -20.46 17.36
C GLU A 151 -9.06 -20.11 15.94
N PHE A 152 -10.00 -19.96 15.00
CA PHE A 152 -9.69 -19.47 13.65
C PHE A 152 -8.97 -18.11 13.69
N ARG A 153 -9.46 -17.15 14.50
CA ARG A 153 -8.80 -15.84 14.62
C ARG A 153 -7.41 -15.92 15.24
N LYS A 154 -7.21 -16.79 16.24
CA LYS A 154 -5.87 -17.04 16.82
C LYS A 154 -4.94 -17.61 15.76
N HIS A 155 -5.39 -18.64 15.04
CA HIS A 155 -4.64 -19.25 13.95
C HIS A 155 -4.30 -18.23 12.85
N GLN A 156 -5.25 -17.38 12.44
CA GLN A 156 -4.99 -16.32 11.46
C GLN A 156 -3.96 -15.30 11.94
N LYS A 157 -3.96 -14.95 13.24
CA LYS A 157 -2.90 -14.10 13.82
C LYS A 157 -1.55 -14.79 13.81
N PHE A 158 -1.51 -16.09 14.14
CA PHE A 158 -0.32 -16.92 14.05
C PHE A 158 0.22 -16.98 12.62
N MET A 159 -0.61 -17.30 11.62
CA MET A 159 -0.21 -17.35 10.21
C MET A 159 0.30 -16.01 9.68
N ARG A 160 -0.30 -14.89 10.11
CA ARG A 160 0.21 -13.54 9.79
C ARG A 160 1.58 -13.25 10.39
N TRP A 161 1.87 -13.83 11.55
CA TRP A 161 3.18 -13.70 12.17
C TRP A 161 4.21 -14.62 11.51
N VAL A 162 3.84 -15.87 11.21
CA VAL A 162 4.75 -16.82 10.53
C VAL A 162 5.14 -16.32 9.14
N ARG A 163 4.17 -15.88 8.34
CA ARG A 163 4.43 -15.34 6.99
C ARG A 163 5.16 -14.02 7.07
N GLY A 164 6.25 -13.89 6.31
CA GLY A 164 7.03 -12.67 6.21
C GLY A 164 8.04 -12.47 7.35
N ASN A 165 7.83 -13.04 8.54
CA ASN A 165 8.82 -12.98 9.63
C ASN A 165 9.63 -14.28 9.77
N GLU A 166 8.98 -15.45 9.75
CA GLU A 166 9.65 -16.75 9.91
C GLU A 166 9.81 -17.49 8.58
N ILE A 167 8.80 -17.39 7.70
CA ILE A 167 8.78 -18.01 6.37
C ILE A 167 8.54 -16.92 5.31
N SER A 168 9.41 -16.86 4.31
CA SER A 168 9.24 -15.98 3.15
C SER A 168 9.22 -16.77 1.84
N MET A 169 8.51 -16.23 0.85
CA MET A 169 8.40 -16.83 -0.48
C MET A 169 8.93 -15.89 -1.56
N ILE A 170 9.87 -16.38 -2.39
CA ILE A 170 10.30 -15.71 -3.61
C ILE A 170 9.44 -16.23 -4.76
N PHE A 171 8.68 -15.33 -5.37
CA PHE A 171 7.83 -15.65 -6.51
C PHE A 171 8.63 -15.70 -7.81
N GLN A 172 8.17 -16.50 -8.77
CA GLN A 172 8.77 -16.62 -10.10
C GLN A 172 8.81 -15.26 -10.82
N GLU A 173 7.71 -14.50 -10.77
CA GLU A 173 7.59 -13.20 -11.42
C GLU A 173 7.63 -12.06 -10.39
N PRO A 174 8.61 -11.14 -10.43
CA PRO A 174 8.71 -10.05 -9.46
C PRO A 174 7.47 -9.15 -9.36
N MET A 175 6.74 -8.98 -10.47
CA MET A 175 5.53 -8.16 -10.49
C MET A 175 4.33 -8.80 -9.80
N SER A 176 4.37 -10.11 -9.51
CA SER A 176 3.36 -10.77 -8.68
C SER A 176 3.48 -10.37 -7.20
N ALA A 177 4.69 -9.99 -6.76
CA ALA A 177 4.99 -9.58 -5.40
C ALA A 177 5.06 -8.05 -5.23
N LEU A 178 5.52 -7.32 -6.24
CA LEU A 178 5.73 -5.87 -6.17
C LEU A 178 4.49 -5.09 -6.60
N ASN A 179 4.08 -4.13 -5.77
CA ASN A 179 3.00 -3.20 -6.07
C ASN A 179 3.50 -2.02 -6.93
N PRO A 180 2.97 -1.81 -8.16
CA PRO A 180 3.45 -0.77 -9.06
C PRO A 180 3.14 0.66 -8.59
N LEU A 181 2.23 0.83 -7.61
CA LEU A 181 1.79 2.14 -7.10
C LEU A 181 2.67 2.68 -5.97
N TYR A 182 3.61 1.89 -5.47
CA TYR A 182 4.46 2.26 -4.35
C TYR A 182 5.94 2.22 -4.74
N THR A 183 6.72 3.11 -4.14
CA THR A 183 8.18 3.10 -4.30
C THR A 183 8.78 1.88 -3.61
N VAL A 184 10.01 1.52 -3.99
CA VAL A 184 10.76 0.43 -3.36
C VAL A 184 10.89 0.65 -1.85
N GLU A 185 11.22 1.87 -1.42
CA GLU A 185 11.32 2.26 -0.01
C GLU A 185 10.05 1.96 0.77
N LYS A 186 8.90 2.38 0.23
CA LYS A 186 7.62 2.22 0.90
C LYS A 186 7.25 0.74 1.06
N GLN A 187 7.49 -0.06 0.03
CA GLN A 187 7.17 -1.49 0.06
C GLN A 187 8.01 -2.25 1.09
N ILE A 188 9.33 -2.07 1.07
CA ILE A 188 10.22 -2.76 2.02
C ILE A 188 9.95 -2.28 3.44
N SER A 189 9.82 -0.96 3.67
CA SER A 189 9.53 -0.44 5.00
C SER A 189 8.16 -0.86 5.55
N GLU A 190 7.15 -1.03 4.70
CA GLU A 190 5.83 -1.51 5.12
C GLU A 190 5.88 -2.96 5.60
N VAL A 191 6.63 -3.82 4.90
CA VAL A 191 6.89 -5.20 5.34
C VAL A 191 7.60 -5.19 6.70
N MET A 192 8.70 -4.44 6.82
CA MET A 192 9.46 -4.36 8.06
C MET A 192 8.65 -3.79 9.23
N ARG A 193 7.82 -2.78 8.98
CA ARG A 193 6.93 -2.18 9.99
C ARG A 193 5.86 -3.17 10.45
N THR A 194 5.30 -3.93 9.52
CA THR A 194 4.25 -4.92 9.82
C THR A 194 4.79 -6.04 10.71
N HIS A 195 6.07 -6.38 10.58
CA HIS A 195 6.73 -7.44 11.33
C HIS A 195 7.62 -6.95 12.48
N ASP A 196 7.50 -5.69 12.90
CA ASP A 196 8.25 -5.11 14.03
C ASP A 196 9.79 -5.22 13.87
N ARG A 197 10.28 -5.10 12.62
CA ARG A 197 11.70 -5.12 12.25
C ARG A 197 12.24 -3.75 11.81
N LEU A 198 11.36 -2.76 11.72
CA LEU A 198 11.75 -1.40 11.35
C LEU A 198 12.47 -0.75 12.52
N VAL A 199 13.62 -0.12 12.28
CA VAL A 199 14.36 0.62 13.32
C VAL A 199 13.50 1.73 13.90
N ASP A 200 13.75 2.07 15.18
CA ASP A 200 13.10 3.21 15.80
C ASP A 200 13.40 4.49 15.03
N ALA A 201 12.38 5.35 14.93
CA ALA A 201 12.52 6.64 14.28
C ALA A 201 13.51 7.52 15.06
N GLU A 202 14.47 8.11 14.34
CA GLU A 202 15.41 9.08 14.94
C GLU A 202 14.70 10.37 15.33
N THR A 203 13.66 10.74 14.58
CA THR A 203 12.88 11.94 14.84
C THR A 203 11.72 11.61 15.79
N PRO A 204 11.70 12.16 17.01
CA PRO A 204 10.58 11.99 17.93
C PRO A 204 9.26 12.46 17.30
N GLN A 205 8.16 11.81 17.67
CA GLN A 205 6.83 12.08 17.09
C GLN A 205 6.42 13.56 17.20
N HIS A 206 6.72 14.21 18.32
CA HIS A 206 6.39 15.64 18.51
C HIS A 206 7.18 16.56 17.58
N ILE A 207 8.44 16.23 17.28
CA ILE A 207 9.26 16.98 16.31
C ILE A 207 8.71 16.79 14.90
N ARG A 208 8.27 15.58 14.56
CA ARG A 208 7.64 15.31 13.25
C ARG A 208 6.34 16.09 13.06
N ILE A 209 5.52 16.19 14.10
CA ILE A 209 4.31 17.03 14.09
C ILE A 209 4.70 18.49 13.88
N LEU A 210 5.70 18.99 14.60
CA LEU A 210 6.17 20.38 14.44
C LEU A 210 6.70 20.65 13.02
N GLN A 211 7.52 19.74 12.48
CA GLN A 211 8.02 19.82 11.11
C GLN A 211 6.87 19.81 10.09
N ALA A 212 5.88 18.95 10.28
CA ALA A 212 4.70 18.88 9.42
C ALA A 212 3.87 20.17 9.49
N LEU A 213 3.71 20.78 10.66
CA LEU A 213 3.00 22.06 10.81
C LEU A 213 3.70 23.22 10.11
N VAL A 214 5.04 23.22 10.10
CA VAL A 214 5.85 24.25 9.41
C VAL A 214 6.06 23.90 7.92
N SER A 215 5.69 22.69 7.49
CA SER A 215 5.93 22.22 6.13
C SER A 215 5.35 23.10 5.02
N PRO A 216 4.14 23.69 5.14
CA PRO A 216 3.58 24.52 4.09
C PRO A 216 4.44 25.75 3.78
N PHE A 217 5.08 26.34 4.80
CA PHE A 217 6.03 27.44 4.63
C PHE A 217 7.30 26.99 3.91
N SER A 218 7.82 25.82 4.29
CA SER A 218 9.00 25.23 3.64
C SER A 218 8.74 24.87 2.17
N PHE A 219 7.53 24.39 1.87
CA PHE A 219 7.06 24.09 0.53
C PHE A 219 6.99 25.35 -0.33
N PHE A 220 6.38 26.42 0.19
CA PHE A 220 6.31 27.71 -0.49
C PHE A 220 7.69 28.32 -0.73
N ALA A 221 8.57 28.32 0.29
CA ALA A 221 9.94 28.80 0.15
C ALA A 221 10.74 27.99 -0.88
N ARG A 222 10.54 26.67 -0.94
CA ARG A 222 11.17 25.79 -1.93
C ARG A 222 10.62 26.05 -3.33
N ALA A 223 9.31 26.23 -3.49
CA ALA A 223 8.69 26.57 -4.77
C ALA A 223 9.29 27.87 -5.33
N ILE A 224 9.43 28.92 -4.49
CA ILE A 224 10.06 30.19 -4.89
C ILE A 224 11.51 29.99 -5.34
N ARG A 225 12.30 29.18 -4.62
CA ARG A 225 13.70 28.95 -4.96
C ARG A 225 13.88 28.12 -6.23
N LEU A 226 13.00 27.15 -6.48
CA LEU A 226 13.08 26.28 -7.65
C LEU A 226 12.65 27.00 -8.94
N SER A 227 11.68 27.91 -8.86
CA SER A 227 11.15 28.65 -10.00
C SER A 227 11.03 30.15 -9.70
N PRO A 228 12.15 30.87 -9.55
CA PRO A 228 12.15 32.26 -9.09
C PRO A 228 11.38 33.20 -10.03
N TYR A 229 11.51 33.01 -11.35
CA TYR A 229 10.80 33.82 -12.35
C TYR A 229 9.28 33.58 -12.35
N ALA A 230 8.85 32.31 -12.27
CA ALA A 230 7.43 31.98 -12.23
C ALA A 230 6.77 32.44 -10.92
N SER A 231 7.49 32.26 -9.81
CA SER A 231 7.01 32.65 -8.49
C SER A 231 6.92 34.17 -8.34
N SER A 232 7.93 34.92 -8.81
CA SER A 232 7.90 36.39 -8.78
C SER A 232 6.80 36.96 -9.68
N ALA A 233 6.57 36.36 -10.86
CA ALA A 233 5.47 36.73 -11.74
C ALA A 233 4.10 36.51 -11.10
N ALA A 234 3.88 35.34 -10.49
CA ALA A 234 2.62 35.02 -9.79
C ALA A 234 2.36 35.96 -8.60
N ILE A 235 3.40 36.24 -7.79
CA ILE A 235 3.32 37.21 -6.68
C ILE A 235 3.01 38.62 -7.21
N GLY A 236 3.67 39.03 -8.29
CA GLY A 236 3.44 40.34 -8.92
C GLY A 236 2.02 40.50 -9.46
N ILE A 237 1.50 39.48 -10.14
CA ILE A 237 0.11 39.45 -10.62
C ILE A 237 -0.86 39.54 -9.45
N PHE A 238 -0.67 38.73 -8.41
CA PHE A 238 -1.53 38.74 -7.24
C PHE A 238 -1.50 40.10 -6.52
N ALA A 239 -0.32 40.70 -6.35
CA ALA A 239 -0.14 42.02 -5.75
C ALA A 239 -0.80 43.12 -6.59
N PHE A 240 -0.67 43.07 -7.92
CA PHE A 240 -1.32 44.00 -8.83
C PHE A 240 -2.85 43.92 -8.72
N VAL A 241 -3.42 42.72 -8.83
CA VAL A 241 -4.86 42.47 -8.72
C VAL A 241 -5.39 42.93 -7.36
N THR A 242 -4.69 42.58 -6.28
CA THR A 242 -5.08 42.99 -4.91
C THR A 242 -5.07 44.50 -4.76
N THR A 243 -4.03 45.17 -5.28
CA THR A 243 -3.91 46.63 -5.25
C THR A 243 -5.02 47.32 -6.05
N ALA A 244 -5.36 46.79 -7.22
CA ALA A 244 -6.44 47.30 -8.06
C ALA A 244 -7.81 47.20 -7.36
N HIS A 245 -8.07 46.08 -6.67
CA HIS A 245 -9.30 45.90 -5.88
C HIS A 245 -9.34 46.79 -4.64
N VAL A 246 -8.25 46.87 -3.87
CA VAL A 246 -8.17 47.71 -2.66
C VAL A 246 -8.35 49.20 -2.99
N LEU A 247 -7.82 49.66 -4.12
CA LEU A 247 -7.99 51.04 -4.58
C LEU A 247 -9.35 51.30 -5.26
N GLY A 248 -10.19 50.28 -5.44
CA GLY A 248 -11.47 50.40 -6.16
C GLY A 248 -11.32 50.65 -7.66
N ARG A 249 -10.14 50.42 -8.24
CA ARG A 249 -9.82 50.67 -9.66
C ARG A 249 -9.75 49.38 -10.50
N ALA A 250 -10.30 48.28 -10.01
CA ALA A 250 -10.28 46.99 -10.70
C ALA A 250 -10.93 47.05 -12.09
N GLN A 251 -12.06 47.76 -12.22
CA GLN A 251 -12.74 47.97 -13.51
C GLN A 251 -11.92 48.84 -14.48
N GLU A 252 -11.18 49.85 -13.99
CA GLU A 252 -10.28 50.67 -14.81
C GLU A 252 -9.05 49.88 -15.29
N ALA A 253 -8.64 48.86 -14.53
CA ALA A 253 -7.49 48.01 -14.83
C ALA A 253 -7.82 46.81 -15.75
N GLU A 254 -9.09 46.46 -15.91
CA GLU A 254 -9.56 45.35 -16.76
C GLU A 254 -9.08 45.45 -18.23
N PRO A 255 -9.12 46.63 -18.91
CA PRO A 255 -8.61 46.76 -20.28
C PRO A 255 -7.09 46.60 -20.38
N LEU A 256 -6.35 46.97 -19.33
CA LEU A 256 -4.90 46.79 -19.27
C LEU A 256 -4.54 45.30 -19.18
N ALA A 257 -5.34 44.50 -18.48
CA ALA A 257 -5.16 43.04 -18.47
C ALA A 257 -5.33 42.43 -19.86
N PHE A 258 -6.30 42.92 -20.65
CA PHE A 258 -6.48 42.50 -22.05
C PHE A 258 -5.27 42.84 -22.94
N ILE A 259 -4.65 44.01 -22.73
CA ILE A 259 -3.41 44.38 -23.42
C ILE A 259 -2.25 43.47 -22.99
N LEU A 260 -2.18 43.10 -21.71
CA LEU A 260 -1.21 42.13 -21.17
C LEU A 260 -1.39 40.73 -21.79
N VAL A 261 -2.63 40.28 -22.08
CA VAL A 261 -2.92 39.01 -22.80
C VAL A 261 -2.21 38.95 -24.15
N ILE A 262 -2.15 40.07 -24.85
CA ILE A 262 -1.54 40.16 -26.19
C ILE A 262 -0.03 40.44 -26.07
N ALA A 263 0.38 41.29 -25.13
CA ALA A 263 1.75 41.77 -25.01
C ALA A 263 2.71 40.77 -24.32
N LEU A 264 2.28 40.04 -23.29
CA LEU A 264 3.15 39.11 -22.55
C LEU A 264 3.71 37.96 -23.40
N PRO A 265 2.90 37.28 -24.26
CA PRO A 265 3.43 36.25 -25.15
C PRO A 265 4.50 36.82 -26.11
N ILE A 266 4.28 38.03 -26.63
CA ILE A 266 5.17 38.73 -27.56
C ILE A 266 6.47 39.16 -26.86
N ILE A 267 6.39 39.66 -25.63
CA ILE A 267 7.58 40.05 -24.86
C ILE A 267 8.38 38.82 -24.44
N SER A 268 7.72 37.74 -24.04
CA SER A 268 8.39 36.48 -23.67
C SER A 268 9.17 35.85 -24.83
N SER A 269 8.67 35.99 -26.07
CA SER A 269 9.35 35.49 -27.27
C SER A 269 10.53 36.38 -27.68
N VAL A 270 10.52 37.66 -27.31
CA VAL A 270 11.62 38.61 -27.60
C VAL A 270 12.79 38.47 -26.61
N PHE A 271 12.52 38.13 -25.34
CA PHE A 271 13.54 38.04 -24.28
C PHE A 271 14.17 36.64 -24.08
N SER A 272 13.75 35.63 -24.84
CA SER A 272 14.44 34.32 -24.83
C SER A 272 15.82 34.39 -25.52
N SER A 273 16.83 33.72 -24.95
CA SER A 273 18.25 33.88 -25.29
C SER A 273 18.63 33.66 -26.78
N GLU A 274 19.71 34.32 -27.19
CA GLU A 274 20.24 34.40 -28.57
C GLU A 274 20.54 33.05 -29.24
N GLU A 275 20.82 32.00 -28.47
CA GLU A 275 21.13 30.65 -28.98
C GLU A 275 19.89 29.92 -29.53
N ARG A 276 18.69 30.45 -29.28
CA ARG A 276 17.41 29.89 -29.71
C ARG A 276 16.77 30.66 -30.87
N ARG A 277 17.49 31.58 -31.53
CA ARG A 277 16.94 32.47 -32.58
C ARG A 277 16.72 31.82 -33.95
N SER A 278 17.49 30.80 -34.31
CA SER A 278 17.45 30.17 -35.65
C SER A 278 16.34 29.12 -35.82
N SER A 279 15.68 28.70 -34.74
CA SER A 279 14.57 27.72 -34.74
C SER A 279 13.20 28.34 -34.38
N LEU A 280 13.10 29.67 -34.31
CA LEU A 280 11.95 30.38 -33.74
C LEU A 280 10.65 30.28 -34.54
N LEU A 281 10.70 30.19 -35.88
CA LEU A 281 9.45 30.16 -36.65
C LEU A 281 8.67 28.85 -36.52
N MET A 282 9.30 27.75 -36.09
CA MET A 282 8.64 26.46 -35.87
C MET A 282 8.44 26.08 -34.40
N THR A 283 9.01 26.84 -33.45
CA THR A 283 9.00 26.48 -32.01
C THR A 283 8.29 27.48 -31.10
N THR A 284 7.62 28.50 -31.66
CA THR A 284 6.86 29.51 -30.87
C THR A 284 5.45 29.03 -30.46
N ILE A 285 4.95 27.95 -31.08
CA ILE A 285 3.61 27.37 -30.84
C ILE A 285 3.38 26.76 -29.44
N PRO A 286 4.36 26.11 -28.75
CA PRO A 286 4.10 25.43 -27.48
C PRO A 286 4.09 26.34 -26.23
N HIS A 287 4.53 27.61 -26.31
CA HIS A 287 4.53 28.54 -25.16
C HIS A 287 3.41 29.60 -25.19
N LEU A 288 2.75 29.75 -26.35
CA LEU A 288 1.54 30.57 -26.53
C LEU A 288 0.40 30.22 -25.54
N PRO A 289 0.17 28.95 -25.14
CA PRO A 289 -0.92 28.61 -24.21
C PRO A 289 -0.71 29.20 -22.80
N ILE A 290 0.54 29.32 -22.34
CA ILE A 290 0.87 29.71 -20.96
C ILE A 290 0.64 31.21 -20.74
N GLY A 291 1.08 32.04 -21.70
CA GLY A 291 0.87 33.49 -21.65
C GLY A 291 -0.59 33.89 -21.83
N VAL A 292 -1.34 33.15 -22.67
CA VAL A 292 -2.78 33.33 -22.83
C VAL A 292 -3.51 32.90 -21.55
N ALA A 293 -3.17 31.74 -20.97
CA ALA A 293 -3.78 31.25 -19.73
C ALA A 293 -3.53 32.20 -18.55
N SER A 294 -2.29 32.67 -18.33
CA SER A 294 -1.98 33.58 -17.22
C SER A 294 -2.75 34.89 -17.33
N SER A 295 -2.91 35.40 -18.54
CA SER A 295 -3.59 36.68 -18.78
C SER A 295 -5.11 36.56 -18.73
N ILE A 296 -5.68 35.42 -19.14
CA ILE A 296 -7.08 35.07 -18.88
C ILE A 296 -7.34 35.00 -17.38
N VAL A 297 -6.44 34.37 -16.62
CA VAL A 297 -6.53 34.31 -15.15
C VAL A 297 -6.54 35.72 -14.55
N VAL A 298 -5.64 36.61 -14.99
CA VAL A 298 -5.64 38.01 -14.50
C VAL A 298 -6.96 38.71 -14.82
N TYR A 299 -7.47 38.56 -16.05
CA TYR A 299 -8.74 39.13 -16.46
C TYR A 299 -9.90 38.64 -15.58
N LEU A 300 -10.03 37.33 -15.38
CA LEU A 300 -11.04 36.73 -14.50
C LEU A 300 -10.91 37.22 -13.06
N MET A 301 -9.68 37.37 -12.55
CA MET A 301 -9.42 37.86 -11.19
C MET A 301 -9.80 39.33 -11.00
N LEU A 302 -9.68 40.17 -12.03
CA LEU A 302 -10.10 41.58 -11.99
C LEU A 302 -11.61 41.74 -12.15
N TRP A 303 -12.25 40.87 -12.95
CA TRP A 303 -13.69 40.91 -13.21
C TRP A 303 -14.53 40.46 -11.99
N MET A 304 -14.04 39.48 -11.23
CA MET A 304 -14.76 38.98 -10.06
C MET A 304 -14.70 39.92 -8.86
N PRO A 305 -15.74 39.95 -8.00
CA PRO A 305 -15.73 40.75 -6.77
C PRO A 305 -14.62 40.26 -5.83
N PHE A 306 -13.94 41.21 -5.18
CA PHE A 306 -12.79 40.94 -4.31
C PHE A 306 -13.10 39.92 -3.18
N SER A 307 -14.32 39.94 -2.65
CA SER A 307 -14.78 38.98 -1.64
C SER A 307 -14.81 37.53 -2.15
N ALA A 308 -15.18 37.31 -3.42
CA ALA A 308 -15.16 35.99 -4.04
C ALA A 308 -13.72 35.52 -4.29
N LEU A 309 -12.83 36.40 -4.73
CA LEU A 309 -11.40 36.10 -4.91
C LEU A 309 -10.75 35.70 -3.58
N LEU A 310 -10.95 36.49 -2.53
CA LEU A 310 -10.43 36.17 -1.19
C LEU A 310 -11.03 34.87 -0.66
N GLY A 311 -12.33 34.64 -0.88
CA GLY A 311 -13.01 33.39 -0.53
C GLY A 311 -12.39 32.17 -1.20
N MET A 312 -12.09 32.22 -2.51
CA MET A 312 -11.42 31.13 -3.23
C MET A 312 -10.02 30.86 -2.70
N VAL A 313 -9.23 31.89 -2.41
CA VAL A 313 -7.88 31.75 -1.83
C VAL A 313 -7.95 31.11 -0.45
N VAL A 314 -8.88 31.56 0.40
CA VAL A 314 -9.05 31.00 1.75
C VAL A 314 -9.51 29.54 1.68
N ILE A 315 -10.53 29.23 0.88
CA ILE A 315 -11.06 27.87 0.75
C ILE A 315 -10.00 26.92 0.16
N SER A 316 -9.31 27.33 -0.90
CA SER A 316 -8.25 26.50 -1.49
C SER A 316 -7.10 26.27 -0.53
N THR A 317 -6.68 27.29 0.22
CA THR A 317 -5.64 27.15 1.25
C THR A 317 -6.11 26.24 2.38
N LEU A 318 -7.35 26.40 2.85
CA LEU A 318 -7.93 25.60 3.93
C LEU A 318 -8.11 24.12 3.54
N LEU A 319 -8.38 23.82 2.27
CA LEU A 319 -8.42 22.45 1.75
C LEU A 319 -7.03 21.87 1.50
N ALA A 320 -6.07 22.67 1.04
CA ALA A 320 -4.73 22.20 0.70
C ALA A 320 -3.83 21.99 1.94
N LEU A 321 -3.96 22.84 2.96
CA LEU A 321 -3.09 22.86 4.13
C LEU A 321 -3.08 21.51 4.89
N PRO A 322 -4.23 20.89 5.22
CA PRO A 322 -4.25 19.60 5.91
C PRO A 322 -3.59 18.50 5.08
N VAL A 323 -3.76 18.53 3.76
CA VAL A 323 -3.17 17.55 2.84
C VAL A 323 -1.64 17.67 2.84
N VAL A 324 -1.10 18.89 2.73
CA VAL A 324 0.36 19.11 2.74
C VAL A 324 0.98 18.71 4.08
N ILE A 325 0.33 19.07 5.20
CA ILE A 325 0.76 18.68 6.54
C ILE A 325 0.74 17.15 6.69
N MET A 326 -0.34 16.50 6.26
CA MET A 326 -0.51 15.05 6.35
C MET A 326 0.52 14.31 5.50
N LEU A 327 0.76 14.74 4.26
CA LEU A 327 1.75 14.13 3.38
C LEU A 327 3.16 14.22 3.97
N ASP A 328 3.51 15.34 4.59
CA ASP A 328 4.82 15.49 5.25
C ASP A 328 4.93 14.69 6.55
N TYR A 329 3.85 14.58 7.32
CA TYR A 329 3.82 13.72 8.51
C TYR A 329 3.96 12.23 8.18
N LEU A 330 3.40 11.80 7.04
CA LEU A 330 3.44 10.41 6.59
C LEU A 330 4.76 10.01 5.92
N LYS A 331 5.69 10.95 5.70
CA LYS A 331 7.02 10.62 5.19
C LYS A 331 7.75 9.70 6.16
N LEU A 332 8.49 8.74 5.60
CA LEU A 332 9.36 7.89 6.37
C LEU A 332 10.45 8.71 7.06
N ASP A 333 10.85 8.24 8.25
CA ASP A 333 11.98 8.79 8.98
C ASP A 333 13.29 8.45 8.24
N PRO A 334 14.30 9.34 8.24
CA PRO A 334 15.59 9.06 7.62
C PRO A 334 16.28 7.78 8.13
N ALA A 335 16.02 7.36 9.37
CA ALA A 335 16.50 6.10 9.92
C ALA A 335 15.95 4.89 9.12
N HIS A 336 14.65 4.92 8.83
CA HIS A 336 13.98 3.87 8.06
C HIS A 336 14.52 3.83 6.63
N THR A 337 14.71 4.98 5.99
CA THR A 337 15.29 5.08 4.64
C THR A 337 16.68 4.43 4.61
N ARG A 338 17.53 4.72 5.60
CA ARG A 338 18.87 4.12 5.70
C ARG A 338 18.85 2.62 5.89
N GLN A 339 17.93 2.10 6.70
CA GLN A 339 17.75 0.66 6.86
C GLN A 339 17.39 -0.01 5.52
N VAL A 340 16.45 0.58 4.76
CA VAL A 340 16.09 0.05 3.44
C VAL A 340 17.24 0.14 2.44
N ILE A 341 18.03 1.22 2.47
CA ILE A 341 19.25 1.34 1.65
C ILE A 341 20.21 0.18 1.96
N GLY A 342 20.45 -0.13 3.24
CA GLY A 342 21.31 -1.25 3.64
C GLY A 342 20.83 -2.60 3.08
N ILE A 343 19.53 -2.88 3.15
CA ILE A 343 18.95 -4.11 2.57
C ILE A 343 19.17 -4.18 1.06
N LEU A 344 19.05 -3.05 0.34
CA LEU A 344 19.31 -2.99 -1.09
C LEU A 344 20.79 -3.16 -1.44
N GLU A 345 21.69 -2.71 -0.56
CA GLU A 345 23.13 -2.94 -0.68
C GLU A 345 23.48 -4.42 -0.54
N ASP A 346 22.85 -5.13 0.41
CA ASP A 346 23.06 -6.56 0.64
C ASP A 346 22.73 -7.41 -0.60
N VAL A 347 21.68 -7.03 -1.34
CA VAL A 347 21.32 -7.67 -2.61
C VAL A 347 22.08 -7.12 -3.81
N LYS A 348 23.07 -6.23 -3.62
CA LYS A 348 23.92 -5.63 -4.67
C LYS A 348 23.13 -4.82 -5.71
N ILE A 349 22.13 -4.05 -5.28
CA ILE A 349 21.48 -3.08 -6.16
C ILE A 349 22.46 -1.93 -6.46
N PRO A 350 22.66 -1.57 -7.75
CA PRO A 350 23.49 -0.41 -8.09
C PRO A 350 22.76 0.87 -7.68
N ASN A 351 23.50 1.79 -7.06
CA ASN A 351 22.99 3.09 -6.60
C ASN A 351 21.69 2.97 -5.78
N PRO A 352 21.75 2.32 -4.60
CA PRO A 352 20.57 2.04 -3.78
C PRO A 352 19.82 3.31 -3.39
N GLU A 353 20.51 4.40 -3.06
CA GLU A 353 19.93 5.70 -2.71
C GLU A 353 18.95 6.25 -3.76
N ALA A 354 19.24 6.03 -5.04
CA ALA A 354 18.35 6.40 -6.13
C ALA A 354 17.21 5.39 -6.28
N VAL A 355 17.51 4.09 -6.19
CA VAL A 355 16.54 3.00 -6.38
C VAL A 355 15.46 2.98 -5.31
N VAL A 356 15.74 3.41 -4.06
CA VAL A 356 14.71 3.42 -3.01
C VAL A 356 13.50 4.28 -3.39
N LYS A 357 13.75 5.35 -4.15
CA LYS A 357 12.73 6.32 -4.59
C LYS A 357 12.04 5.93 -5.88
N MET A 358 12.56 4.91 -6.58
CA MET A 358 11.99 4.44 -7.83
C MET A 358 10.76 3.56 -7.60
N TYR A 359 9.92 3.48 -8.62
CA TYR A 359 8.80 2.55 -8.70
C TYR A 359 9.20 1.27 -9.45
N PRO A 360 8.54 0.12 -9.20
CA PRO A 360 8.90 -1.14 -9.84
C PRO A 360 8.98 -1.09 -11.37
N HIS A 361 8.12 -0.31 -12.03
CA HIS A 361 8.10 -0.18 -13.49
C HIS A 361 9.28 0.60 -14.07
N GLU A 362 10.01 1.36 -13.25
CA GLU A 362 11.22 2.09 -13.63
C GLU A 362 12.48 1.20 -13.56
N LEU A 363 12.35 -0.02 -13.02
CA LEU A 363 13.45 -0.95 -12.79
C LEU A 363 13.58 -2.00 -13.90
N SER A 364 14.84 -2.32 -14.25
CA SER A 364 15.12 -3.48 -15.13
C SER A 364 14.62 -4.79 -14.50
N GLY A 365 14.40 -5.84 -15.31
CA GLY A 365 13.90 -7.13 -14.82
C GLY A 365 14.76 -7.71 -13.67
N GLY A 366 16.08 -7.72 -13.83
CA GLY A 366 17.00 -8.19 -12.79
C GLY A 366 17.03 -7.30 -11.54
N MET A 367 16.79 -5.98 -11.68
CA MET A 367 16.63 -5.08 -10.52
C MET A 367 15.33 -5.36 -9.78
N ARG A 368 14.21 -5.58 -10.49
CA ARG A 368 12.94 -5.98 -9.87
C ARG A 368 13.08 -7.27 -9.08
N GLN A 369 13.77 -8.25 -9.64
CA GLN A 369 14.03 -9.51 -8.94
C GLN A 369 14.87 -9.30 -7.68
N ARG A 370 15.97 -8.55 -7.75
CA ARG A 370 16.78 -8.22 -6.57
C ARG A 370 15.99 -7.45 -5.51
N VAL A 371 15.15 -6.50 -5.90
CA VAL A 371 14.25 -5.78 -4.98
C VAL A 371 13.25 -6.73 -4.32
N MET A 372 12.66 -7.66 -5.08
CA MET A 372 11.78 -8.68 -4.52
C MET A 372 12.54 -9.56 -3.52
N ILE A 373 13.75 -10.01 -3.85
CA ILE A 373 14.59 -10.79 -2.91
C ILE A 373 14.89 -9.96 -1.65
N ALA A 374 15.29 -8.70 -1.80
CA ALA A 374 15.51 -7.79 -0.67
C ALA A 374 14.27 -7.69 0.23
N MET A 375 13.09 -7.51 -0.36
CA MET A 375 11.83 -7.46 0.38
C MET A 375 11.52 -8.77 1.13
N MET A 376 11.77 -9.92 0.50
CA MET A 376 11.54 -11.24 1.12
C MET A 376 12.55 -11.59 2.20
N MET A 377 13.77 -11.06 2.10
CA MET A 377 14.85 -11.26 3.07
C MET A 377 14.89 -10.18 4.16
N ALA A 378 14.12 -9.10 4.03
CA ALA A 378 14.17 -7.93 4.92
C ALA A 378 13.91 -8.25 6.40
N CYS A 379 13.16 -9.31 6.69
CA CYS A 379 12.86 -9.76 8.05
C CYS A 379 13.73 -10.94 8.52
N GLU A 380 14.74 -11.32 7.73
CA GLU A 380 15.64 -12.45 8.00
C GLU A 380 14.89 -13.77 8.28
N PRO A 381 14.09 -14.27 7.34
CA PRO A 381 13.27 -15.47 7.53
C PRO A 381 14.15 -16.70 7.76
N LYS A 382 13.70 -17.62 8.61
CA LYS A 382 14.38 -18.90 8.86
C LYS A 382 14.16 -19.92 7.74
N LEU A 383 13.01 -19.83 7.06
CA LEU A 383 12.68 -20.68 5.91
C LEU A 383 12.39 -19.81 4.68
N LEU A 384 13.11 -20.09 3.61
CA LEU A 384 12.93 -19.43 2.31
C LEU A 384 12.41 -20.46 1.30
N ILE A 385 11.24 -20.18 0.73
CA ILE A 385 10.68 -20.98 -0.35
C ILE A 385 10.83 -20.18 -1.64
N ALA A 386 11.42 -20.76 -2.68
CA ALA A 386 11.62 -20.08 -3.94
C ALA A 386 10.93 -20.85 -5.07
N ASP A 387 10.00 -20.20 -5.75
CA ASP A 387 9.32 -20.76 -6.93
C ASP A 387 10.08 -20.31 -8.18
N GLU A 388 10.80 -21.25 -8.80
CA GLU A 388 11.62 -21.04 -10.01
C GLU A 388 12.51 -19.77 -10.01
N PRO A 389 13.42 -19.59 -9.03
CA PRO A 389 14.20 -18.36 -8.90
C PRO A 389 15.22 -18.10 -10.03
N THR A 390 15.45 -19.06 -10.93
CA THR A 390 16.53 -19.05 -11.92
C THR A 390 16.18 -18.46 -13.28
N THR A 391 14.92 -18.11 -13.55
CA THR A 391 14.45 -17.72 -14.90
C THR A 391 14.99 -16.37 -15.41
N ALA A 392 15.62 -15.55 -14.56
CA ALA A 392 16.24 -14.28 -14.98
C ALA A 392 17.71 -14.17 -14.53
N SER A 393 18.61 -14.81 -15.28
CA SER A 393 20.07 -14.52 -15.37
C SER A 393 20.75 -14.04 -14.05
N MET A 394 20.78 -14.89 -13.04
CA MET A 394 21.84 -14.84 -12.02
C MET A 394 23.05 -15.56 -12.59
N SER A 395 23.99 -14.83 -13.20
CA SER A 395 25.36 -15.33 -13.30
C SER A 395 25.92 -15.42 -11.88
N PRO A 396 26.32 -16.60 -11.38
CA PRO A 396 26.83 -16.73 -10.03
C PRO A 396 28.20 -16.06 -9.96
N SER A 397 28.23 -14.82 -9.47
CA SER A 397 29.48 -14.22 -9.02
C SER A 397 29.89 -14.96 -7.74
N ARG A 398 30.89 -15.85 -7.90
CA ARG A 398 31.49 -16.70 -6.86
C ARG A 398 31.59 -15.99 -5.50
N PRO A 399 31.25 -16.65 -4.38
CA PRO A 399 31.64 -16.17 -3.07
C PRO A 399 33.18 -16.15 -3.02
N ARG A 400 33.77 -14.96 -2.83
CA ARG A 400 35.14 -14.87 -2.35
C ARG A 400 35.08 -15.20 -0.87
N TYR A 401 35.49 -16.42 -0.54
CA TYR A 401 35.96 -16.71 0.82
C TYR A 401 37.13 -15.77 1.08
N SER A 402 36.99 -14.87 2.05
CA SER A 402 38.13 -14.25 2.71
C SER A 402 38.77 -15.33 3.59
N SER A 403 40.00 -15.69 3.25
CA SER A 403 40.92 -16.48 4.08
C SER A 403 41.09 -15.88 5.47
#